data_AF-A0A7S0WC38-F1
#
_entry.id   AF-A0A7S0WC38-F1
#
_cell.length_a   1.000
_cell.length_b   1.000
_cell.length_c   1.000
_cell.angle_alpha   90.00
_cell.angle_beta   90.00
_cell.angle_gamma   90.00
#
_symmetry.space_group_name_H-M   'P 1'
#
loop_
_entity.id
_entity.type
_entity.pdbx_description
1 polymer ?
#
loop_
_entity_poly.entity_id
_entity_poly.type
_entity_poly.pdbx_seq_one_letter_code
_entity_poly.pdbx_strand_id
1 'polypeptide(L)'
;EEEEEEEARLDKYLRGKSTVQDKKPEPPKQEEQKPPVRVTVGLSFAYNDEQEVIVDSVTANGPASKTGLIQRGDVVCEVGDTDPSGKPMKEVYKQPIDTWAPIVMNGAPGSSVRFILARHAEQKRFIADVVREVAPS
;
A
#
# COMPACT_ATOMS: atom_id res chain seq x y z
N GLU A 1 2.18 54.73 -57.25
CA GLU A 1 2.83 54.86 -55.93
C GLU A 1 1.98 54.25 -54.81
N GLU A 2 0.65 54.43 -54.77
CA GLU A 2 -0.21 53.78 -53.75
C GLU A 2 -0.35 52.24 -53.88
N GLU A 3 -0.36 51.67 -55.09
CA GLU A 3 -0.49 50.20 -55.26
C GLU A 3 0.75 49.42 -54.79
N GLU A 4 1.94 50.03 -54.85
CA GLU A 4 3.21 49.39 -54.46
C GLU A 4 3.35 49.32 -52.91
N GLU A 5 2.67 50.23 -52.20
CA GLU A 5 2.67 50.27 -50.73
C GLU A 5 1.71 49.24 -50.11
N GLU A 6 0.66 48.85 -50.84
CA GLU A 6 -0.31 47.84 -50.39
C GLU A 6 0.24 46.41 -50.51
N GLU A 7 0.96 46.09 -51.60
CA GLU A 7 1.64 44.79 -51.75
C GLU A 7 2.74 44.59 -50.70
N ALA A 8 3.51 45.64 -50.38
CA ALA A 8 4.52 45.59 -49.33
C ALA A 8 3.90 45.35 -47.93
N ARG A 9 2.69 45.85 -47.70
CA ARG A 9 1.92 45.59 -46.47
C ARG A 9 1.42 44.15 -46.39
N LEU A 10 1.00 43.58 -47.52
CA LEU A 10 0.50 42.20 -47.58
C LEU A 10 1.62 41.17 -47.38
N ASP A 11 2.79 41.40 -47.97
CA ASP A 11 3.96 40.50 -47.81
C ASP A 11 4.47 40.49 -46.35
N LYS A 12 4.46 41.65 -45.68
CA LYS A 12 4.80 41.76 -44.25
C LYS A 12 3.81 41.03 -43.35
N TYR A 13 2.51 41.03 -43.70
CA TYR A 13 1.48 40.34 -42.94
C TYR A 13 1.57 38.81 -43.09
N LEU A 14 1.91 38.33 -44.28
CA LEU A 14 2.09 36.89 -44.55
C LEU A 14 3.38 36.34 -43.93
N ARG A 15 4.47 37.13 -43.92
CA ARG A 15 5.75 36.73 -43.32
C ARG A 15 5.72 36.63 -41.79
N GLY A 16 4.73 37.27 -41.13
CA GLY A 16 4.58 37.28 -39.67
C GLY A 16 3.81 36.10 -39.06
N LYS A 17 3.17 35.24 -39.86
CA LYS A 17 2.30 34.14 -39.36
C LYS A 17 2.91 32.74 -39.40
N SER A 18 4.15 32.59 -39.86
CA SER A 18 4.74 31.27 -40.08
C SER A 18 5.84 30.95 -39.08
N THR A 19 5.45 30.59 -37.85
CA THR A 19 6.11 29.55 -37.02
C THR A 19 5.34 29.39 -35.71
N VAL A 20 4.13 28.86 -35.77
CA VAL A 20 3.66 28.00 -34.68
C VAL A 20 3.91 26.60 -35.20
N GLN A 21 5.08 26.06 -34.84
CA GLN A 21 5.38 24.65 -35.09
C GLN A 21 4.24 23.84 -34.47
N ASP A 22 3.57 23.05 -35.29
CA ASP A 22 2.78 21.90 -34.87
C ASP A 22 3.67 21.01 -33.99
N LYS A 23 3.70 21.31 -32.69
CA LYS A 23 4.14 20.36 -31.68
C LYS A 23 3.08 19.27 -31.69
N LYS A 24 3.28 18.27 -32.53
CA LYS A 24 2.69 16.95 -32.38
C LYS A 24 2.75 16.63 -30.88
N PRO A 25 1.62 16.40 -30.20
CA PRO A 25 1.67 16.09 -28.78
C PRO A 25 2.59 14.88 -28.63
N GLU A 26 3.69 15.06 -27.90
CA GLU A 26 4.48 13.92 -27.45
C GLU A 26 3.48 12.97 -26.77
N PRO A 27 3.49 11.67 -27.11
CA PRO A 27 2.70 10.72 -26.33
C PRO A 27 3.09 10.93 -24.87
N PRO A 28 2.11 10.92 -23.93
CA PRO A 28 2.41 11.14 -22.52
C PRO A 28 3.58 10.23 -22.17
N LYS A 29 4.68 10.84 -21.69
CA LYS A 29 5.80 10.08 -21.14
C LYS A 29 5.16 9.08 -20.20
N GLN A 30 5.22 7.79 -20.55
CA GLN A 30 4.74 6.75 -19.66
C GLN A 30 5.53 6.96 -18.38
N GLU A 31 4.88 7.52 -17.35
CA GLU A 31 5.43 7.51 -16.01
C GLU A 31 5.79 6.06 -15.76
N GLU A 32 7.09 5.80 -15.67
CA GLU A 32 7.64 4.48 -15.40
C GLU A 32 6.90 3.98 -14.16
N GLN A 33 5.95 3.06 -14.37
CA GLN A 33 5.08 2.58 -13.30
C GLN A 33 5.99 1.85 -12.32
N LYS A 34 6.41 2.55 -11.26
CA LYS A 34 7.16 1.91 -10.18
C LYS A 34 6.34 0.70 -9.74
N PRO A 35 6.98 -0.48 -9.59
CA PRO A 35 6.26 -1.67 -9.17
C PRO A 35 5.48 -1.36 -7.88
N PRO A 36 4.28 -1.94 -7.71
CA PRO A 36 3.49 -1.69 -6.53
C PRO A 36 4.30 -2.03 -5.27
N VAL A 37 4.46 -1.06 -4.38
CA VAL A 37 5.18 -1.24 -3.12
C VAL A 37 4.39 -2.24 -2.28
N ARG A 38 4.97 -3.42 -2.08
CA ARG A 38 4.40 -4.42 -1.17
C ARG A 38 4.84 -4.11 0.24
N VAL A 39 3.98 -4.44 1.20
CA VAL A 39 4.29 -4.32 2.63
C VAL A 39 4.16 -5.65 3.34
N THR A 40 4.80 -5.75 4.50
CA THR A 40 4.74 -6.91 5.39
C THR A 40 4.70 -6.46 6.84
N VAL A 41 4.16 -7.32 7.70
CA VAL A 41 4.25 -7.21 9.17
C VAL A 41 5.23 -8.23 9.76
N GLY A 42 5.86 -9.07 8.93
CA GLY A 42 6.82 -10.08 9.38
C GLY A 42 6.18 -11.25 10.16
N LEU A 43 4.93 -11.59 9.85
CA LEU A 43 4.22 -12.74 10.40
C LEU A 43 3.83 -13.69 9.27
N SER A 44 3.86 -14.99 9.56
CA SER A 44 3.18 -16.01 8.77
C SER A 44 2.12 -16.70 9.62
N PHE A 45 1.08 -17.18 8.96
CA PHE A 45 -0.08 -17.76 9.60
C PHE A 45 -0.33 -19.18 9.10
N ALA A 46 -0.81 -20.05 9.98
CA ALA A 46 -1.21 -21.41 9.65
C ALA A 46 -2.45 -21.80 10.47
N TYR A 47 -3.08 -22.91 10.09
CA TYR A 47 -4.15 -23.52 10.89
C TYR A 47 -3.55 -24.53 11.87
N ASN A 48 -4.04 -24.53 13.11
CA ASN A 48 -3.79 -25.63 14.05
C ASN A 48 -4.83 -26.75 13.91
N ASP A 49 -4.71 -27.80 14.72
CA ASP A 49 -5.63 -28.95 14.72
C ASP A 49 -7.08 -28.58 15.09
N GLU A 50 -7.28 -27.44 15.76
CA GLU A 50 -8.60 -26.90 16.15
C GLU A 50 -9.21 -25.96 15.11
N GLN A 51 -8.58 -25.86 13.93
CA GLN A 51 -8.93 -24.95 12.82
C GLN A 51 -8.87 -23.47 13.20
N GLU A 52 -8.07 -23.11 14.22
CA GLU A 52 -7.78 -21.73 14.56
C GLU A 52 -6.61 -21.22 13.71
N VAL A 53 -6.63 -19.93 13.35
CA VAL A 53 -5.46 -19.31 12.72
C VAL A 53 -4.47 -18.91 13.79
N ILE A 54 -3.26 -19.48 13.70
CA ILE A 54 -2.14 -19.21 14.58
C ILE A 54 -1.01 -18.49 13.86
N VAL A 55 -0.17 -17.80 14.62
CA VAL A 55 1.15 -17.35 14.18
C VAL A 55 2.06 -18.57 14.02
N ASP A 56 2.44 -18.90 12.79
CA ASP A 56 3.37 -20.01 12.53
C ASP A 56 4.83 -19.57 12.72
N SER A 57 5.19 -18.40 12.21
CA SER A 57 6.52 -17.82 12.45
C SER A 57 6.51 -16.30 12.50
N VAL A 58 7.47 -15.79 13.27
CA VAL A 58 7.80 -14.37 13.36
C VAL A 58 9.14 -14.18 12.66
N THR A 59 9.16 -13.33 11.63
CA THR A 59 10.37 -13.07 10.84
C THR A 59 11.40 -12.37 11.72
N ALA A 60 12.59 -12.96 11.86
CA ALA A 60 13.69 -12.37 12.64
C ALA A 60 14.03 -10.97 12.11
N ASN A 61 14.16 -10.00 13.03
CA ASN A 61 14.35 -8.57 12.73
C ASN A 61 13.22 -7.91 11.91
N GLY A 62 12.13 -8.64 11.63
CA GLY A 62 10.95 -8.11 10.96
C GLY A 62 10.07 -7.25 11.88
N PRO A 63 9.03 -6.59 11.33
CA PRO A 63 8.23 -5.63 12.09
C PRO A 63 7.58 -6.21 13.35
N ALA A 64 6.92 -7.37 13.25
CA ALA A 64 6.33 -8.03 14.41
C ALA A 64 7.38 -8.46 15.45
N SER A 65 8.57 -8.89 15.03
CA SER A 65 9.66 -9.26 15.94
C SER A 65 10.09 -8.07 16.81
N LYS A 66 10.03 -6.84 16.30
CA LYS A 66 10.40 -5.63 17.03
C LYS A 66 9.45 -5.33 18.18
N THR A 67 8.22 -5.85 18.15
CA THR A 67 7.27 -5.69 19.26
C THR A 67 7.69 -6.50 20.49
N GLY A 68 8.32 -7.66 20.29
CA GLY A 68 8.62 -8.62 21.36
C GLY A 68 7.40 -9.25 22.04
N LEU A 69 6.18 -8.96 21.58
CA LEU A 69 4.94 -9.43 22.20
C LEU A 69 4.41 -10.70 21.56
N ILE A 70 4.50 -10.78 20.23
CA ILE A 70 3.94 -11.85 19.41
C ILE A 70 4.95 -13.00 19.29
N GLN A 71 4.49 -14.23 19.47
CA GLN A 71 5.30 -15.44 19.31
C GLN A 71 4.56 -16.53 18.52
N ARG A 72 5.29 -17.55 18.09
CA ARG A 72 4.72 -18.74 17.45
C ARG A 72 3.69 -19.39 18.36
N GLY A 73 2.54 -19.75 17.79
CA GLY A 73 1.42 -20.38 18.48
C GLY A 73 0.37 -19.43 19.05
N ASP A 74 0.60 -18.11 19.01
CA ASP A 74 -0.44 -17.14 19.35
C ASP A 74 -1.59 -17.22 18.32
N VAL A 75 -2.82 -17.21 18.81
CA VAL A 75 -4.05 -17.32 18.00
C VAL A 75 -4.54 -15.93 17.63
N VAL A 76 -4.92 -15.72 16.37
CA VAL A 76 -5.46 -14.46 15.88
C VAL A 76 -6.96 -14.41 16.16
N CYS A 77 -7.40 -13.48 17.01
CA CYS A 77 -8.81 -13.27 17.33
C CYS A 77 -9.40 -12.12 16.52
N GLU A 78 -8.74 -10.96 16.52
CA GLU A 78 -9.19 -9.78 15.77
C GLU A 78 -8.05 -9.09 15.05
N VAL A 79 -8.36 -8.44 13.93
CA VAL A 79 -7.41 -7.65 13.14
C VAL A 79 -8.05 -6.36 12.63
N GLY A 80 -7.28 -5.27 12.62
CA GLY A 80 -7.74 -3.99 12.12
C GLY A 80 -6.61 -3.01 11.84
N ASP A 81 -6.93 -1.94 11.13
CA ASP A 81 -6.02 -0.79 10.98
C ASP A 81 -6.04 0.07 12.24
N THR A 82 -4.88 0.61 12.63
CA THR A 82 -4.81 1.62 13.71
C THR A 82 -5.10 3.04 13.21
N ASP A 83 -5.50 3.20 11.95
CA ASP A 83 -5.69 4.51 11.35
C ASP A 83 -6.74 5.35 12.10
N PRO A 84 -6.52 6.67 12.24
CA PRO A 84 -7.44 7.57 12.92
C PRO A 84 -8.83 7.66 12.26
N SER A 85 -8.98 7.10 11.05
CA SER A 85 -10.27 6.95 10.37
C SER A 85 -11.28 6.04 11.09
N GLY A 86 -10.86 5.33 12.16
CA GLY A 86 -11.79 4.65 13.06
C GLY A 86 -12.48 3.43 12.46
N LYS A 87 -11.83 2.72 11.53
CA LYS A 87 -12.35 1.44 11.05
C LYS A 87 -12.42 0.46 12.23
N PRO A 88 -13.55 -0.23 12.44
CA PRO A 88 -13.67 -1.19 13.53
C PRO A 88 -12.73 -2.38 13.30
N MET A 89 -12.22 -2.94 14.38
CA MET A 89 -11.54 -4.24 14.38
C MET A 89 -12.48 -5.30 13.79
N LYS A 90 -11.92 -6.22 13.01
CA LYS A 90 -12.65 -7.36 12.46
C LYS A 90 -12.35 -8.60 13.30
N GLU A 91 -13.39 -9.23 13.84
CA GLU A 91 -13.31 -10.57 14.43
C GLU A 91 -13.00 -11.60 13.34
N VAL A 92 -11.92 -12.34 13.53
CA VAL A 92 -11.36 -13.30 12.56
C VAL A 92 -11.11 -14.68 13.16
N TYR A 93 -11.52 -14.92 14.40
CA TYR A 93 -11.41 -16.23 15.02
C TYR A 93 -12.13 -17.30 14.19
N LYS A 94 -11.39 -18.35 13.82
CA LYS A 94 -11.82 -19.45 12.93
C LYS A 94 -12.32 -19.00 11.55
N GLN A 95 -11.98 -17.79 11.12
CA GLN A 95 -12.27 -17.30 9.77
C GLN A 95 -11.13 -17.65 8.80
N PRO A 96 -11.42 -17.87 7.50
CA PRO A 96 -10.39 -18.13 6.52
C PRO A 96 -9.40 -16.96 6.38
N ILE A 97 -8.10 -17.22 6.29
CA ILE A 97 -7.04 -16.20 6.23
C ILE A 97 -7.31 -15.20 5.09
N ASP A 98 -7.75 -15.68 3.92
CA ASP A 98 -8.03 -14.83 2.75
C ASP A 98 -9.09 -13.75 3.00
N THR A 99 -9.98 -13.95 3.99
CA THR A 99 -11.05 -13.00 4.30
C THR A 99 -10.55 -11.75 5.04
N TRP A 100 -9.33 -11.78 5.57
CA TRP A 100 -8.78 -10.69 6.39
C TRP A 100 -7.30 -10.40 6.14
N ALA A 101 -6.56 -11.29 5.46
CA ALA A 101 -5.20 -11.01 4.98
C ALA A 101 -5.06 -9.68 4.21
N PRO A 102 -6.04 -9.25 3.38
CA PRO A 102 -5.99 -7.92 2.75
C PRO A 102 -5.91 -6.76 3.75
N ILE A 103 -6.48 -6.91 4.96
CA ILE A 103 -6.33 -5.90 6.01
C ILE A 103 -4.85 -5.78 6.36
N VAL A 104 -4.15 -6.89 6.58
CA VAL A 104 -2.72 -6.87 6.91
C VAL A 104 -1.86 -6.32 5.76
N MET A 105 -2.16 -6.70 4.52
CA MET A 105 -1.30 -6.47 3.35
C MET A 105 -1.56 -5.17 2.59
N ASN A 106 -2.76 -4.59 2.64
CA ASN A 106 -3.15 -3.48 1.76
C ASN A 106 -3.04 -2.09 2.41
N GLY A 107 -2.17 -1.93 3.41
CA GLY A 107 -1.89 -0.63 4.04
C GLY A 107 -0.68 0.09 3.46
N ALA A 108 -0.57 1.39 3.73
CA ALA A 108 0.61 2.16 3.36
C ALA A 108 1.83 1.73 4.20
N PRO A 109 3.06 1.75 3.65
CA PRO A 109 4.27 1.62 4.47
C PRO A 109 4.27 2.63 5.61
N GLY A 110 4.61 2.20 6.83
CA GLY A 110 4.59 3.02 8.05
C GLY A 110 3.25 3.11 8.77
N SER A 111 2.14 2.68 8.15
CA SER A 111 0.88 2.45 8.88
C SER A 111 0.98 1.22 9.78
N SER A 112 0.08 1.07 10.75
CA SER A 112 0.10 -0.09 11.66
C SER A 112 -1.18 -0.91 11.58
N VAL A 113 -1.00 -2.22 11.75
CA VAL A 113 -2.07 -3.19 11.98
C VAL A 113 -2.15 -3.46 13.46
N ARG A 114 -3.35 -3.43 14.02
CA ARG A 114 -3.64 -3.93 15.37
C ARG A 114 -4.11 -5.38 15.27
N PHE A 115 -3.52 -6.21 16.11
CA PHE A 115 -3.96 -7.58 16.36
C PHE A 115 -4.47 -7.70 17.79
N ILE A 116 -5.58 -8.40 17.97
CA ILE A 116 -5.96 -8.99 19.26
C ILE A 116 -5.64 -10.47 19.17
N LEU A 117 -4.71 -10.94 19.99
CA LEU A 117 -4.26 -12.33 20.01
C LEU A 117 -4.64 -13.01 21.32
N ALA A 118 -4.74 -14.33 21.28
CA ALA A 118 -4.84 -15.19 22.45
C ALA A 118 -3.63 -16.13 22.54
N ARG A 119 -3.11 -16.30 23.75
CA ARG A 119 -2.09 -17.29 24.08
C ARG A 119 -2.68 -18.30 25.04
N HIS A 120 -3.09 -19.45 24.51
CA HIS A 120 -3.80 -20.49 25.26
C HIS A 120 -2.98 -21.02 26.44
N ALA A 121 -1.67 -21.21 26.26
CA ALA A 121 -0.76 -21.67 27.32
C ALA A 121 -0.71 -20.73 28.55
N GLU A 122 -0.99 -19.44 28.35
CA GLU A 122 -1.04 -18.43 29.42
C GLU A 122 -2.47 -18.00 29.78
N GLN A 123 -3.49 -18.55 29.12
CA GLN A 123 -4.89 -18.12 29.21
C GLN A 123 -5.06 -16.60 29.07
N LYS A 124 -4.27 -16.00 28.18
CA LYS A 124 -4.15 -14.54 28.07
C LYS A 124 -4.63 -14.06 26.71
N ARG A 125 -5.38 -12.96 26.69
CA ARG A 125 -5.61 -12.14 25.50
C ARG A 125 -4.84 -10.83 25.60
N PHE A 126 -4.26 -10.38 24.49
CA PHE A 126 -3.47 -9.17 24.44
C PHE A 126 -3.53 -8.49 23.08
N ILE A 127 -3.20 -7.19 23.07
CA ILE A 127 -3.15 -6.36 21.89
C ILE A 127 -1.69 -6.23 21.44
N ALA A 128 -1.46 -6.31 20.13
CA ALA A 128 -0.17 -6.00 19.52
C ALA A 128 -0.36 -5.13 18.28
N ASP A 129 0.26 -3.96 18.28
CA ASP A 129 0.30 -3.06 17.13
C ASP A 129 1.61 -3.29 16.36
N VAL A 130 1.50 -3.60 15.07
CA VAL A 130 2.63 -3.93 14.21
C VAL A 130 2.67 -2.97 13.02
N VAL A 131 3.79 -2.28 12.85
CA VAL A 131 4.01 -1.39 11.72
C VAL A 131 4.18 -2.21 10.44
N ARG A 132 3.59 -1.74 9.34
CA ARG A 132 3.84 -2.27 8.01
C ARG A 132 5.14 -1.71 7.47
N GLU A 133 6.08 -2.57 7.12
CA GLU A 133 7.33 -2.18 6.46
C GLU A 133 7.31 -2.62 5.00
N VAL A 134 8.08 -1.93 4.15
CA VAL A 134 8.24 -2.32 2.76
C VAL A 134 8.81 -3.74 2.71
N ALA A 135 8.10 -4.63 2.02
CA ALA A 135 8.56 -6.00 1.86
C ALA A 135 9.83 -6.01 1.00
N PRO A 136 10.84 -6.82 1.35
CA PRO A 136 12.02 -6.98 0.52
C PRO A 136 11.59 -7.47 -0.86
N SER A 137 12.18 -6.87 -1.90
CA SER A 137 11.93 -7.19 -3.31
C SER A 137 12.64 -8.47 -3.73
#